data_AF-A0A2D6NFU4-F1
#
_entry.id   AF-A0A2D6NFU4-F1
#
_cell.length_a   1.000
_cell.length_b   1.000
_cell.length_c   1.000
_cell.angle_alpha   90.00
_cell.angle_beta   90.00
_cell.angle_gamma   90.00
#
_symmetry.space_group_name_H-M   'P 1'
#
loop_
_entity.id
_entity.type
_entity.pdbx_description
1 polymer ?
#
loop_
_entity_poly.entity_id
_entity_poly.type
_entity_poly.pdbx_seq_one_letter_code
_entity_poly.pdbx_strand_id
1 'polypeptide(L)'
;MAKKLTLGKEEALKIAIKNINNTIGVGSVIFGDNDIPRIEKLSSGCYSLDKALGGGWAKGRIVEIYGPESSGKTTLALHAIAEIQKTGGYAAFIDMEHAFDPVYAESIGIDTEALIFSQPDHGEAALQVTQELIKSGSLDLIVIDSVAALTPKAEVDGEIGANHVGRQSRLMSQAMRMLAPTSHANETTIIFINQIRMKIGVMFGSPETTSGGESLKYYASQRVDVRRVEKLKEGTGKDIEFVGNVTRARVVKNKVAPPFRDAMFTIQYGLGIDRYSDLIDCAANEGIIKKAGAWFSYKGDNIGQGKGKTSIYLQENPDVYLEIKQILEGTFVPVQGENDGFIEQPDVSSIESTI
;
A
#
# COMPACT_ATOMS: atom_id res chain seq x y z
N MET A 1 45.66 4.68 -24.08
CA MET A 1 45.15 6.07 -23.96
C MET A 1 43.73 6.13 -23.38
N ALA A 2 42.75 5.36 -23.88
CA ALA A 2 41.37 5.37 -23.39
C ALA A 2 41.20 5.09 -21.88
N LYS A 3 42.01 4.19 -21.30
CA LYS A 3 42.01 3.87 -19.84
C LYS A 3 42.55 5.00 -18.95
N LYS A 4 43.41 5.88 -19.49
CA LYS A 4 43.98 7.04 -18.78
C LYS A 4 43.05 8.26 -18.86
N LEU A 5 42.31 8.38 -19.96
CA LEU A 5 41.29 9.41 -20.19
C LEU A 5 40.02 9.17 -19.34
N THR A 6 39.69 7.91 -19.06
CA THR A 6 38.57 7.50 -18.20
C THR A 6 38.85 7.77 -16.72
N LEU A 7 40.07 7.49 -16.24
CA LEU A 7 40.48 7.85 -14.87
C LEU A 7 40.33 9.35 -14.58
N GLY A 8 40.79 10.21 -15.50
CA GLY A 8 40.70 11.67 -15.31
C GLY A 8 39.26 12.21 -15.32
N LYS A 9 38.36 11.57 -16.08
CA LYS A 9 36.92 11.93 -16.08
C LYS A 9 36.23 11.51 -14.79
N GLU A 10 36.55 10.34 -14.27
CA GLU A 10 35.97 9.83 -13.01
C GLU A 10 36.45 10.67 -11.81
N GLU A 11 37.71 11.08 -11.79
CA GLU A 11 38.26 11.90 -10.72
C GLU A 11 37.70 13.33 -10.74
N ALA A 12 37.57 13.94 -11.92
CA ALA A 12 36.86 15.20 -12.09
C ALA A 12 35.38 15.11 -11.65
N LEU A 13 34.72 13.98 -11.93
CA LEU A 13 33.34 13.73 -11.51
C LEU A 13 33.23 13.59 -9.99
N LYS A 14 34.13 12.85 -9.34
CA LYS A 14 34.17 12.73 -7.87
C LYS A 14 34.37 14.08 -7.19
N ILE A 15 35.25 14.93 -7.74
CA ILE A 15 35.45 16.30 -7.23
C ILE A 15 34.18 17.13 -7.40
N ALA A 16 33.53 17.07 -8.57
CA ALA A 16 32.28 17.79 -8.81
C ALA A 16 31.18 17.35 -7.81
N ILE A 17 31.02 16.04 -7.59
CA ILE A 17 30.04 15.48 -6.65
C ILE A 17 30.34 15.93 -5.20
N LYS A 18 31.62 15.89 -4.80
CA LYS A 18 32.03 16.40 -3.48
C LYS A 18 31.71 17.88 -3.32
N ASN A 19 31.98 18.70 -4.33
CA ASN A 19 31.67 20.13 -4.29
C ASN A 19 30.17 20.40 -4.22
N ILE A 20 29.37 19.65 -4.98
CA ILE A 20 27.91 19.75 -4.93
C ILE A 20 27.39 19.37 -3.54
N ASN A 21 27.83 18.24 -2.98
CA ASN A 21 27.38 17.79 -1.65
C ASN A 21 27.80 18.76 -0.54
N ASN A 22 28.97 19.40 -0.64
CA ASN A 22 29.38 20.44 0.31
C ASN A 22 28.53 21.72 0.21
N THR A 23 28.00 22.03 -0.97
CA THR A 23 27.26 23.28 -1.24
C THR A 23 25.77 23.13 -0.99
N ILE A 24 25.18 22.01 -1.43
CA ILE A 24 23.73 21.77 -1.43
C ILE A 24 23.30 20.92 -0.22
N GLY A 25 24.20 20.11 0.33
CA GLY A 25 23.94 19.21 1.45
C GLY A 25 24.44 17.80 1.17
N VAL A 26 24.86 17.09 2.22
CA VAL A 26 25.35 15.71 2.13
C VAL A 26 24.26 14.82 1.53
N GLY A 27 24.61 14.01 0.52
CA GLY A 27 23.67 13.10 -0.15
C GLY A 27 22.84 13.72 -1.29
N SER A 28 23.05 15.00 -1.64
CA SER A 28 22.35 15.66 -2.74
C SER A 28 22.63 15.03 -4.11
N VAL A 29 23.85 14.50 -4.30
CA VAL A 29 24.27 13.74 -5.48
C VAL A 29 24.98 12.48 -5.05
N ILE A 30 24.53 11.35 -5.59
CA ILE A 30 25.05 10.01 -5.33
C ILE A 30 25.61 9.44 -6.64
N PHE A 31 26.76 8.76 -6.58
CA PHE A 31 27.42 8.16 -7.75
C PHE A 31 27.48 6.64 -7.63
N GLY A 32 26.86 5.93 -8.58
CA GLY A 32 26.94 4.47 -8.67
C GLY A 32 25.79 3.72 -7.98
N ASP A 33 25.67 2.43 -8.31
CA ASP A 33 24.50 1.58 -8.00
C ASP A 33 24.41 1.08 -6.55
N ASN A 34 25.47 1.20 -5.74
CA ASN A 34 25.50 0.63 -4.38
C ASN A 34 25.04 1.59 -3.27
N ASP A 35 24.96 2.90 -3.56
CA ASP A 35 24.58 3.94 -2.59
C ASP A 35 23.18 4.52 -2.84
N ILE A 36 22.44 4.02 -3.85
CA ILE A 36 21.04 4.43 -4.05
C ILE A 36 20.20 3.70 -2.99
N PRO A 37 19.63 4.42 -2.00
CA PRO A 37 18.88 3.77 -0.94
C PRO A 37 17.67 3.04 -1.51
N ARG A 38 17.50 1.77 -1.12
CA ARG A 38 16.31 1.01 -1.47
C ARG A 38 15.11 1.62 -0.75
N ILE A 39 14.01 1.78 -1.47
CA ILE A 39 12.77 2.33 -0.91
C ILE A 39 12.16 1.26 -0.01
N GLU A 40 12.22 1.49 1.30
CA GLU A 40 11.55 0.69 2.33
C GLU A 40 10.04 0.55 2.04
N LYS A 41 9.45 -0.55 2.50
CA LYS A 41 8.04 -0.88 2.29
C LYS A 41 7.32 -0.98 3.64
N LEU A 42 6.10 -0.46 3.67
CA LEU A 42 5.17 -0.56 4.79
C LEU A 42 4.13 -1.62 4.43
N SER A 43 3.84 -2.55 5.34
CA SER A 43 2.81 -3.59 5.16
C SER A 43 1.45 -2.94 4.85
N SER A 44 0.71 -3.52 3.91
CA SER A 44 -0.69 -3.14 3.65
C SER A 44 -1.68 -3.86 4.56
N GLY A 45 -1.21 -4.82 5.36
CA GLY A 45 -2.05 -5.72 6.15
C GLY A 45 -2.71 -6.82 5.30
N CYS A 46 -2.32 -6.94 4.03
CA CYS A 46 -2.81 -7.91 3.07
C CYS A 46 -1.64 -8.46 2.26
N TYR A 47 -1.33 -9.74 2.46
CA TYR A 47 -0.15 -10.37 1.89
C TYR A 47 -0.21 -10.39 0.35
N SER A 48 -1.35 -10.74 -0.24
CA SER A 48 -1.50 -10.73 -1.70
C SER A 48 -1.31 -9.33 -2.29
N LEU A 49 -1.76 -8.29 -1.59
CA LEU A 49 -1.56 -6.90 -2.00
C LEU A 49 -0.10 -6.48 -1.83
N ASP A 50 0.57 -6.83 -0.74
CA ASP A 50 1.99 -6.55 -0.54
C ASP A 50 2.83 -7.16 -1.67
N LYS A 51 2.56 -8.43 -2.02
CA LYS A 51 3.19 -9.09 -3.16
C LYS A 51 2.92 -8.37 -4.49
N ALA A 52 1.68 -7.94 -4.73
CA ALA A 52 1.32 -7.18 -5.93
C ALA A 52 2.01 -5.81 -6.00
N LEU A 53 2.23 -5.16 -4.84
CA LEU A 53 2.92 -3.88 -4.72
C LEU A 53 4.46 -4.00 -4.78
N GLY A 54 5.00 -5.22 -4.64
CA GLY A 54 6.44 -5.47 -4.57
C GLY A 54 7.00 -5.27 -3.15
N GLY A 55 6.27 -5.77 -2.15
CA GLY A 55 6.63 -5.75 -0.73
C GLY A 55 5.79 -4.82 0.15
N GLY A 56 4.81 -4.10 -0.42
CA GLY A 56 3.92 -3.18 0.32
C GLY A 56 3.96 -1.73 -0.16
N TRP A 57 3.42 -0.83 0.66
CA TRP A 57 3.37 0.61 0.38
C TRP A 57 4.76 1.24 0.44
N ALA A 58 5.12 2.05 -0.54
CA ALA A 58 6.42 2.71 -0.59
C ALA A 58 6.54 3.77 0.51
N LYS A 59 7.53 3.63 1.41
CA LYS A 59 7.82 4.59 2.48
C LYS A 59 8.20 5.97 1.92
N GLY A 60 7.74 7.05 2.55
CA GLY A 60 8.02 8.43 2.12
C GLY A 60 7.43 8.80 0.77
N ARG A 61 6.37 8.11 0.32
CA ARG A 61 5.75 8.36 -0.99
C ARG A 61 4.26 8.63 -0.89
N ILE A 62 3.74 9.26 -1.93
CA ILE A 62 2.31 9.43 -2.14
C ILE A 62 1.74 8.18 -2.80
N VAL A 63 0.62 7.71 -2.28
CA VAL A 63 -0.17 6.57 -2.75
C VAL A 63 -1.61 7.03 -3.01
N GLU A 64 -2.26 6.48 -4.02
CA GLU A 64 -3.70 6.67 -4.24
C GLU A 64 -4.42 5.32 -4.22
N ILE A 65 -5.41 5.19 -3.36
CA ILE A 65 -6.36 4.06 -3.36
C ILE A 65 -7.69 4.60 -3.87
N TYR A 66 -8.17 4.08 -5.00
CA TYR A 66 -9.42 4.54 -5.59
C TYR A 66 -10.30 3.38 -6.04
N GLY A 67 -11.59 3.65 -6.22
CA GLY A 67 -12.55 2.61 -6.54
C GLY A 67 -13.99 3.06 -6.32
N PRO A 68 -14.97 2.21 -6.64
CA PRO A 68 -16.38 2.44 -6.32
C PRO A 68 -16.61 2.61 -4.81
N GLU A 69 -17.79 3.08 -4.42
CA GLU A 69 -18.25 3.04 -3.04
C GLU A 69 -18.30 1.58 -2.53
N SER A 70 -18.11 1.41 -1.22
CA SER A 70 -18.17 0.09 -0.55
C SER A 70 -17.23 -0.98 -1.16
N SER A 71 -16.16 -0.57 -1.85
CA SER A 71 -15.17 -1.47 -2.44
C SER A 71 -14.08 -1.94 -1.45
N GLY A 72 -13.99 -1.31 -0.27
CA GLY A 72 -12.97 -1.64 0.74
C GLY A 72 -11.76 -0.70 0.79
N LYS A 73 -11.83 0.49 0.16
CA LYS A 73 -10.74 1.49 0.15
C LYS A 73 -10.31 1.90 1.56
N THR A 74 -11.27 2.33 2.38
CA THR A 74 -11.04 2.76 3.76
C THR A 74 -10.53 1.59 4.60
N THR A 75 -11.15 0.40 4.50
CA THR A 75 -10.65 -0.81 5.15
C THR A 75 -9.17 -1.09 4.85
N LEU A 76 -8.74 -1.01 3.59
CA LEU A 76 -7.33 -1.20 3.22
C LEU A 76 -6.41 -0.16 3.85
N ALA A 77 -6.82 1.11 3.85
CA ALA A 77 -6.02 2.17 4.46
C ALA A 77 -5.94 2.02 5.99
N LEU A 78 -7.03 1.61 6.63
CA LEU A 78 -7.07 1.33 8.06
C LEU A 78 -6.20 0.11 8.43
N HIS A 79 -6.16 -0.94 7.59
CA HIS A 79 -5.22 -2.04 7.81
C HIS A 79 -3.76 -1.59 7.71
N ALA A 80 -3.43 -0.68 6.80
CA ALA A 80 -2.09 -0.09 6.75
C ALA A 80 -1.76 0.67 8.05
N ILE A 81 -2.72 1.43 8.62
CA ILE A 81 -2.56 2.08 9.93
C ILE A 81 -2.31 1.06 11.04
N ALA A 82 -3.12 -0.01 11.10
CA ALA A 82 -2.97 -1.05 12.11
C ALA A 82 -1.59 -1.72 12.05
N GLU A 83 -1.04 -1.94 10.84
CA GLU A 83 0.30 -2.50 10.69
C GLU A 83 1.42 -1.55 11.15
N ILE A 84 1.27 -0.25 10.92
CA ILE A 84 2.22 0.76 11.42
C ILE A 84 2.24 0.79 12.95
N GLN A 85 1.05 0.82 13.58
CA GLN A 85 0.95 0.82 15.04
C GLN A 85 1.51 -0.46 15.66
N LYS A 86 1.32 -1.63 15.03
CA LYS A 86 1.90 -2.90 15.49
C LYS A 86 3.43 -2.86 15.55
N THR A 87 4.07 -2.10 14.67
CA THR A 87 5.53 -1.91 14.66
C THR A 87 5.99 -0.76 15.56
N GLY A 88 5.09 -0.13 16.32
CA GLY A 88 5.39 1.00 17.20
C GLY A 88 5.51 2.35 16.47
N GLY A 89 5.09 2.42 15.21
CA GLY A 89 5.09 3.63 14.41
C GLY A 89 3.84 4.50 14.65
N TYR A 90 3.90 5.74 14.18
CA TYR A 90 2.81 6.70 14.32
C TYR A 90 2.05 6.88 13.01
N ALA A 91 0.73 6.88 13.11
CA ALA A 91 -0.16 7.08 11.97
C ALA A 91 -1.19 8.17 12.25
N ALA A 92 -1.64 8.84 11.18
CA ALA A 92 -2.75 9.79 11.23
C ALA A 92 -3.85 9.46 10.23
N PHE A 93 -5.09 9.79 10.61
CA PHE A 93 -6.27 9.70 9.77
C PHE A 93 -6.95 11.08 9.66
N ILE A 94 -6.99 11.62 8.45
CA ILE A 94 -7.66 12.87 8.12
C ILE A 94 -9.01 12.52 7.47
N ASP A 95 -10.08 12.61 8.27
CA ASP A 95 -11.44 12.27 7.87
C ASP A 95 -12.16 13.49 7.29
N MET A 96 -12.22 13.56 5.97
CA MET A 96 -12.99 14.55 5.22
C MET A 96 -14.40 14.06 4.86
N GLU A 97 -14.65 12.74 4.91
CA GLU A 97 -15.99 12.19 4.64
C GLU A 97 -16.89 12.17 5.90
N HIS A 98 -16.33 12.48 7.08
CA HIS A 98 -17.02 12.41 8.38
C HIS A 98 -17.66 11.05 8.63
N ALA A 99 -16.97 9.99 8.19
CA ALA A 99 -17.48 8.63 8.12
C ALA A 99 -16.61 7.62 8.88
N PHE A 100 -15.61 8.09 9.65
CA PHE A 100 -14.77 7.23 10.46
C PHE A 100 -15.57 6.53 11.58
N ASP A 101 -15.43 5.21 11.66
CA ASP A 101 -16.03 4.38 12.71
C ASP A 101 -14.92 3.85 13.65
N PRO A 102 -14.81 4.38 14.90
CA PRO A 102 -13.80 3.93 15.84
C PRO A 102 -13.99 2.48 16.29
N VAL A 103 -15.23 1.98 16.37
CA VAL A 103 -15.51 0.60 16.80
C VAL A 103 -14.99 -0.38 15.76
N TYR A 104 -15.20 -0.07 14.47
CA TYR A 104 -14.63 -0.85 13.38
C TYR A 104 -13.10 -0.74 13.31
N ALA A 105 -12.54 0.44 13.57
CA ALA A 105 -11.08 0.63 13.61
C ALA A 105 -10.42 -0.23 14.71
N GLU A 106 -11.02 -0.28 15.90
CA GLU A 106 -10.55 -1.11 17.01
C GLU A 106 -10.65 -2.60 16.67
N SER A 107 -11.73 -3.04 16.00
CA SER A 107 -11.92 -4.46 15.66
C SER A 107 -10.89 -4.99 14.67
N ILE A 108 -10.27 -4.12 13.86
CA ILE A 108 -9.16 -4.47 12.95
C ILE A 108 -7.78 -4.25 13.57
N GLY A 109 -7.73 -3.84 14.85
CA GLY A 109 -6.51 -3.74 15.65
C GLY A 109 -5.82 -2.37 15.62
N ILE A 110 -6.57 -1.29 15.35
CA ILE A 110 -6.08 0.07 15.53
C ILE A 110 -6.25 0.47 17.00
N ASP A 111 -5.19 1.00 17.59
CA ASP A 111 -5.25 1.75 18.85
C ASP A 111 -5.78 3.16 18.54
N THR A 112 -7.06 3.38 18.83
CA THR A 112 -7.76 4.64 18.60
C THR A 112 -7.33 5.75 19.57
N GLU A 113 -6.77 5.41 20.73
CA GLU A 113 -6.23 6.39 21.68
C GLU A 113 -4.89 6.96 21.18
N ALA A 114 -4.08 6.13 20.52
CA ALA A 114 -2.81 6.54 19.93
C ALA A 114 -2.93 7.06 18.48
N LEU A 115 -4.10 6.94 17.85
CA LEU A 115 -4.32 7.41 16.48
C LEU A 115 -4.45 8.93 16.43
N ILE A 116 -3.61 9.57 15.62
CA ILE A 116 -3.77 11.00 15.33
C ILE A 116 -4.96 11.19 14.40
N PHE A 117 -6.05 11.74 14.92
CA PHE A 117 -7.30 11.91 14.18
C PHE A 117 -7.60 13.39 13.94
N SER A 118 -8.04 13.74 12.73
CA SER A 118 -8.45 15.11 12.38
C SER A 118 -9.65 15.11 11.46
N GLN A 119 -10.61 16.00 11.73
CA GLN A 119 -11.78 16.29 10.89
C GLN A 119 -11.80 17.79 10.51
N PRO A 120 -11.07 18.19 9.46
CA PRO A 120 -10.98 19.58 9.02
C PRO A 120 -12.25 20.05 8.31
N ASP A 121 -12.57 21.34 8.42
CA ASP A 121 -13.76 21.94 7.80
C ASP A 121 -13.66 22.11 6.27
N HIS A 122 -12.44 22.20 5.73
CA HIS A 122 -12.20 22.43 4.29
C HIS A 122 -10.85 21.88 3.83
N GLY A 123 -10.69 21.74 2.52
CA GLY A 123 -9.55 21.07 1.89
C GLY A 123 -8.20 21.72 2.18
N GLU A 124 -8.11 23.05 2.21
CA GLU A 124 -6.86 23.74 2.55
C GLU A 124 -6.41 23.42 3.98
N ALA A 125 -7.33 23.41 4.95
CA ALA A 125 -7.02 23.09 6.33
C ALA A 125 -6.53 21.65 6.46
N ALA A 126 -7.19 20.69 5.79
CA ALA A 126 -6.77 19.29 5.77
C ALA A 126 -5.34 19.10 5.25
N LEU A 127 -5.00 19.79 4.17
CA LEU A 127 -3.67 19.72 3.56
C LEU A 127 -2.60 20.45 4.39
N GLN A 128 -2.97 21.51 5.11
CA GLN A 128 -2.09 22.19 6.08
C GLN A 128 -1.80 21.29 7.28
N VAL A 129 -2.83 20.67 7.88
CA VAL A 129 -2.66 19.69 8.97
C VAL A 129 -1.73 18.56 8.52
N THR A 130 -1.99 18.00 7.33
CA THR A 130 -1.13 16.96 6.74
C THR A 130 0.32 17.44 6.62
N GLN A 131 0.55 18.66 6.13
CA GLN A 131 1.89 19.19 5.96
C GLN A 131 2.64 19.36 7.29
N GLU A 132 1.97 19.90 8.31
CA GLU A 132 2.58 20.10 9.63
C GLU A 132 2.88 18.77 10.33
N LEU A 133 1.99 17.77 10.19
CA LEU A 133 2.25 16.43 10.69
C LEU A 133 3.49 15.80 10.05
N ILE A 134 3.67 15.91 8.73
CA ILE A 134 4.88 15.39 8.06
C ILE A 134 6.14 16.10 8.55
N LYS A 135 6.10 17.43 8.71
CA LYS A 135 7.26 18.22 9.17
C LYS A 135 7.68 17.91 10.60
N SER A 136 6.80 17.31 11.41
CA SER A 136 7.17 16.87 12.75
C SER A 136 8.27 15.79 12.74
N GLY A 137 8.40 15.05 11.63
CA GLY A 137 9.39 13.98 11.46
C GLY A 137 9.04 12.67 12.20
N SER A 138 7.88 12.61 12.86
CA SER A 138 7.52 11.47 13.71
C SER A 138 6.48 10.52 13.11
N LEU A 139 5.82 10.88 12.01
CA LEU A 139 4.77 10.06 11.41
C LEU A 139 5.30 9.17 10.28
N ASP A 140 4.93 7.89 10.32
CA ASP A 140 5.23 6.92 9.27
C ASP A 140 4.17 6.93 8.16
N LEU A 141 2.90 7.14 8.53
CA LEU A 141 1.76 7.05 7.62
C LEU A 141 0.69 8.10 7.90
N ILE A 142 0.18 8.74 6.85
CA ILE A 142 -1.01 9.60 6.90
C ILE A 142 -2.02 9.09 5.87
N VAL A 143 -3.26 8.88 6.29
CA VAL A 143 -4.40 8.57 5.42
C VAL A 143 -5.29 9.80 5.32
N ILE A 144 -5.72 10.14 4.09
CA ILE A 144 -6.70 11.21 3.83
C ILE A 144 -7.90 10.58 3.15
N ASP A 145 -9.04 10.56 3.85
CA ASP A 145 -10.30 9.98 3.38
C ASP A 145 -11.39 11.07 3.26
N SER A 146 -11.70 11.63 2.09
CA SER A 146 -11.16 11.32 0.76
C SER A 146 -10.86 12.59 -0.03
N VAL A 147 -10.13 12.43 -1.14
CA VAL A 147 -9.83 13.52 -2.08
C VAL A 147 -11.09 14.18 -2.61
N ALA A 148 -12.17 13.43 -2.80
CA ALA A 148 -13.42 13.97 -3.31
C ALA A 148 -14.02 15.00 -2.36
N ALA A 149 -13.79 14.85 -1.05
CA ALA A 149 -14.27 15.74 0.01
C ALA A 149 -13.29 16.86 0.38
N LEU A 150 -12.13 16.96 -0.29
CA LEU A 150 -11.20 18.11 -0.13
C LEU A 150 -11.77 19.36 -0.85
N THR A 151 -12.88 19.88 -0.34
CA THR A 151 -13.60 21.02 -0.89
C THR A 151 -12.88 22.31 -0.50
N PRO A 152 -12.50 23.18 -1.46
CA PRO A 152 -11.87 24.46 -1.15
C PRO A 152 -12.76 25.34 -0.25
N LYS A 153 -12.15 26.09 0.67
CA LYS A 153 -12.88 26.97 1.61
C LYS A 153 -13.90 27.87 0.91
N ALA A 154 -13.50 28.49 -0.19
CA ALA A 154 -14.36 29.40 -0.94
C ALA A 154 -15.55 28.70 -1.63
N GLU A 155 -15.55 27.38 -1.74
CA GLU A 155 -16.70 26.58 -2.20
C GLU A 155 -17.59 26.18 -1.00
N VAL A 156 -17.00 25.89 0.16
CA VAL A 156 -17.73 25.64 1.42
C VAL A 156 -18.50 26.90 1.89
N ASP A 157 -17.86 28.06 1.83
CA ASP A 157 -18.45 29.35 2.22
C ASP A 157 -19.42 29.92 1.15
N GLY A 158 -19.48 29.29 -0.03
CA GLY A 158 -20.26 29.75 -1.17
C GLY A 158 -21.70 29.23 -1.19
N GLU A 159 -22.53 29.80 -2.05
CA GLU A 159 -23.89 29.30 -2.27
C GLU A 159 -23.89 28.04 -3.15
N ILE A 160 -24.81 27.12 -2.86
CA ILE A 160 -25.05 25.94 -3.70
C ILE A 160 -25.41 26.39 -5.12
N GLY A 161 -24.63 25.93 -6.11
CA GLY A 161 -24.81 26.30 -7.52
C GLY A 161 -23.88 27.41 -8.01
N ALA A 162 -23.08 28.03 -7.13
CA ALA A 162 -22.03 28.94 -7.54
C ALA A 162 -20.94 28.22 -8.37
N ASN A 163 -20.42 28.90 -9.39
CA ASN A 163 -19.48 28.30 -10.33
C ASN A 163 -18.05 28.26 -9.74
N HIS A 164 -17.60 27.06 -9.36
CA HIS A 164 -16.29 26.82 -8.75
C HIS A 164 -15.37 25.91 -9.59
N VAL A 165 -15.58 25.86 -10.91
CA VAL A 165 -14.87 24.93 -11.81
C VAL A 165 -13.35 24.97 -11.61
N GLY A 166 -12.78 23.79 -11.33
CA GLY A 166 -11.33 23.57 -11.26
C GLY A 166 -10.61 24.21 -10.08
N ARG A 167 -11.31 24.62 -9.01
CA ARG A 167 -10.63 25.06 -7.78
C ARG A 167 -9.96 23.90 -7.04
N GLN A 168 -10.68 22.79 -6.84
CA GLN A 168 -10.13 21.60 -6.18
C GLN A 168 -8.89 21.04 -6.91
N SER A 169 -8.90 20.99 -8.25
CA SER A 169 -7.74 20.49 -9.01
C SER A 169 -6.50 21.39 -8.89
N ARG A 170 -6.69 22.70 -8.78
CA ARG A 170 -5.60 23.66 -8.53
C ARG A 170 -5.05 23.51 -7.11
N LEU A 171 -5.93 23.38 -6.11
CA LEU A 171 -5.54 23.10 -4.73
C LEU A 171 -4.69 21.83 -4.65
N MET A 172 -5.17 20.73 -5.22
CA MET A 172 -4.42 19.46 -5.27
C MET A 172 -3.08 19.62 -5.99
N SER A 173 -3.03 20.35 -7.11
CA SER A 173 -1.78 20.58 -7.84
C SER A 173 -0.75 21.39 -7.05
N GLN A 174 -1.18 22.33 -6.21
CA GLN A 174 -0.31 23.05 -5.28
C GLN A 174 0.12 22.14 -4.13
N ALA A 175 -0.82 21.43 -3.53
CA ALA A 175 -0.55 20.52 -2.42
C ALA A 175 0.45 19.44 -2.80
N MET A 176 0.27 18.77 -3.95
CA MET A 176 1.18 17.71 -4.39
C MET A 176 2.62 18.21 -4.60
N ARG A 177 2.79 19.44 -5.09
CA ARG A 177 4.13 20.07 -5.24
C ARG A 177 4.84 20.28 -3.91
N MET A 178 4.09 20.49 -2.82
CA MET A 178 4.64 20.72 -1.49
C MET A 178 4.78 19.42 -0.70
N LEU A 179 3.74 18.57 -0.73
CA LEU A 179 3.69 17.33 0.03
C LEU A 179 4.66 16.28 -0.51
N ALA A 180 4.83 16.14 -1.84
CA ALA A 180 5.70 15.11 -2.40
C ALA A 180 7.17 15.20 -1.93
N PRO A 181 7.85 16.36 -2.02
CA PRO A 181 9.22 16.47 -1.49
C PRO A 181 9.26 16.38 0.04
N THR A 182 8.27 16.93 0.74
CA THR A 182 8.24 16.93 2.22
C THR A 182 8.03 15.52 2.78
N SER A 183 7.14 14.74 2.17
CA SER A 183 6.88 13.32 2.46
C SER A 183 8.13 12.47 2.23
N HIS A 184 8.86 12.70 1.13
CA HIS A 184 10.09 11.97 0.86
C HIS A 184 11.19 12.29 1.88
N ALA A 185 11.37 13.57 2.23
CA ALA A 185 12.42 14.00 3.16
C ALA A 185 12.20 13.53 4.60
N ASN A 186 10.94 13.33 5.02
CA ASN A 186 10.59 12.89 6.38
C ASN A 186 10.16 11.42 6.43
N GLU A 187 10.33 10.68 5.34
CA GLU A 187 9.94 9.26 5.21
C GLU A 187 8.45 8.93 5.52
N THR A 188 7.58 9.93 5.63
CA THR A 188 6.13 9.75 5.85
C THR A 188 5.42 9.37 4.56
N THR A 189 4.74 8.22 4.53
CA THR A 189 3.85 7.84 3.42
C THR A 189 2.49 8.52 3.54
N ILE A 190 1.94 8.97 2.40
CA ILE A 190 0.60 9.56 2.36
C ILE A 190 -0.30 8.72 1.46
N ILE A 191 -1.36 8.15 2.02
CA ILE A 191 -2.41 7.45 1.28
C ILE A 191 -3.58 8.40 1.08
N PHE A 192 -3.87 8.73 -0.17
CA PHE A 192 -5.11 9.40 -0.56
C PHE A 192 -6.15 8.36 -0.95
N ILE A 193 -7.29 8.36 -0.26
CA ILE A 193 -8.47 7.64 -0.73
C ILE A 193 -9.20 8.52 -1.74
N ASN A 194 -9.66 7.93 -2.83
CA ASN A 194 -10.36 8.65 -3.88
C ASN A 194 -11.55 7.86 -4.43
N GLN A 195 -12.48 8.58 -5.03
CA GLN A 195 -13.68 8.01 -5.62
C GLN A 195 -13.58 8.03 -7.15
N ILE A 196 -14.28 7.10 -7.79
CA ILE A 196 -14.47 7.12 -9.24
C ILE A 196 -15.53 8.16 -9.61
N ARG A 197 -15.30 8.87 -10.71
CA ARG A 197 -16.23 9.76 -11.41
C ARG A 197 -16.24 9.40 -12.89
N MET A 198 -17.25 9.84 -13.63
CA MET A 198 -17.32 9.66 -15.08
C MET A 198 -16.98 10.95 -15.83
N LYS A 199 -16.10 10.89 -16.82
CA LYS A 199 -15.87 11.98 -17.77
C LYS A 199 -16.99 11.96 -18.82
N ILE A 200 -17.74 13.06 -18.88
CA ILE A 200 -18.79 13.25 -19.89
C ILE A 200 -18.13 13.42 -21.27
N GLY A 201 -18.71 12.80 -22.31
CA GLY A 201 -18.29 12.98 -23.70
C GLY A 201 -17.16 12.05 -24.20
N VAL A 202 -16.77 11.04 -23.43
CA VAL A 202 -15.80 10.02 -23.88
C VAL A 202 -16.54 8.97 -24.73
N MET A 203 -16.24 8.93 -26.03
CA MET A 203 -16.81 7.95 -26.98
C MET A 203 -15.94 6.70 -27.15
N PHE A 204 -14.64 6.76 -26.80
CA PHE A 204 -13.69 5.66 -26.91
C PHE A 204 -12.81 5.56 -25.66
N GLY A 205 -12.57 4.34 -25.16
CA GLY A 205 -11.79 4.07 -23.95
C GLY A 205 -12.64 4.04 -22.68
N SER A 206 -11.99 4.03 -21.51
CA SER A 206 -12.70 4.07 -20.23
C SER A 206 -13.16 5.49 -19.90
N PRO A 207 -14.45 5.72 -19.56
CA PRO A 207 -14.94 7.01 -19.12
C PRO A 207 -14.58 7.30 -17.65
N GLU A 208 -14.03 6.34 -16.91
CA GLU A 208 -13.72 6.50 -15.49
C GLU A 208 -12.54 7.46 -15.25
N THR A 209 -12.68 8.34 -14.26
CA THR A 209 -11.64 9.22 -13.73
C THR A 209 -11.72 9.27 -12.21
N THR A 210 -10.73 9.89 -11.57
CA THR A 210 -10.76 10.18 -10.13
C THR A 210 -10.92 11.68 -9.87
N SER A 211 -11.37 12.05 -8.67
CA SER A 211 -11.55 13.45 -8.23
C SER A 211 -10.20 14.13 -7.97
N GLY A 212 -10.20 15.47 -7.85
CA GLY A 212 -8.98 16.25 -7.55
C GLY A 212 -8.07 16.56 -8.74
N GLY A 213 -8.50 16.25 -9.97
CA GLY A 213 -7.73 16.51 -11.20
C GLY A 213 -6.65 15.45 -11.48
N GLU A 214 -5.69 15.77 -12.34
CA GLU A 214 -4.68 14.79 -12.80
C GLU A 214 -3.39 14.80 -11.96
N SER A 215 -3.18 15.81 -11.11
CA SER A 215 -1.92 15.99 -10.36
C SER A 215 -1.60 14.78 -9.48
N LEU A 216 -2.54 14.34 -8.64
CA LEU A 216 -2.38 13.18 -7.77
C LEU A 216 -1.93 11.94 -8.56
N LYS A 217 -2.49 11.71 -9.76
CA LYS A 217 -2.12 10.56 -10.59
C LYS A 217 -0.66 10.59 -11.02
N TYR A 218 -0.06 11.77 -11.23
CA TYR A 218 1.35 11.90 -11.61
C TYR A 218 2.29 11.75 -10.41
N TYR A 219 1.93 12.37 -9.29
CA TYR A 219 2.73 12.36 -8.06
C TYR A 219 2.70 11.03 -7.32
N ALA A 220 1.55 10.34 -7.33
CA ALA A 220 1.42 9.02 -6.71
C ALA A 220 2.47 8.05 -7.27
N SER A 221 3.24 7.42 -6.38
CA SER A 221 4.21 6.38 -6.72
C SER A 221 3.52 5.03 -6.90
N GLN A 222 2.46 4.78 -6.13
CA GLN A 222 1.60 3.61 -6.27
C GLN A 222 0.14 4.06 -6.42
N ARG A 223 -0.61 3.42 -7.30
CA ARG A 223 -2.05 3.63 -7.45
C ARG A 223 -2.75 2.28 -7.51
N VAL A 224 -3.79 2.12 -6.71
CA VAL A 224 -4.53 0.86 -6.57
C VAL A 224 -6.02 1.08 -6.86
N ASP A 225 -6.54 0.36 -7.86
CA ASP A 225 -7.97 0.28 -8.20
C ASP A 225 -8.60 -0.87 -7.42
N VAL A 226 -9.45 -0.53 -6.45
CA VAL A 226 -10.10 -1.48 -5.54
C VAL A 226 -11.54 -1.68 -5.97
N ARG A 227 -11.94 -2.93 -6.20
CA ARG A 227 -13.32 -3.30 -6.59
C ARG A 227 -13.79 -4.52 -5.83
N ARG A 228 -15.06 -4.49 -5.41
CA ARG A 228 -15.78 -5.71 -5.03
C ARG A 228 -16.03 -6.55 -6.28
N VAL A 229 -15.63 -7.82 -6.23
CA VAL A 229 -15.86 -8.81 -7.28
C VAL A 229 -17.18 -9.53 -7.02
N GLU A 230 -17.35 -10.05 -5.81
CA GLU A 230 -18.57 -10.75 -5.39
C GLU A 230 -18.80 -10.61 -3.89
N LYS A 231 -20.03 -10.93 -3.45
CA LYS A 231 -20.37 -10.97 -2.03
C LYS A 231 -20.03 -12.35 -1.48
N LEU A 232 -19.39 -12.39 -0.32
CA LEU A 232 -19.19 -13.63 0.43
C LEU A 232 -20.49 -14.02 1.12
N LYS A 233 -20.85 -15.30 1.00
CA LYS A 233 -22.07 -15.89 1.56
C LYS A 233 -21.69 -17.02 2.49
N GLU A 234 -22.36 -17.11 3.62
CA GLU A 234 -22.23 -18.21 4.58
C GLU A 234 -23.62 -18.75 4.96
N GLY A 235 -23.69 -20.02 5.33
CA GLY A 235 -24.94 -20.72 5.63
C GLY A 235 -25.45 -21.62 4.50
N THR A 236 -26.53 -22.35 4.77
CA THR A 236 -27.11 -23.33 3.84
C THR A 236 -28.62 -23.15 3.72
N GLY A 237 -29.16 -23.32 2.51
CA GLY A 237 -30.61 -23.28 2.28
C GLY A 237 -31.18 -21.86 2.39
N LYS A 238 -32.10 -21.63 3.33
CA LYS A 238 -32.78 -20.33 3.51
C LYS A 238 -31.99 -19.35 4.40
N ASP A 239 -30.99 -19.84 5.12
CA ASP A 239 -30.22 -19.06 6.11
C ASP A 239 -28.90 -18.53 5.53
N ILE A 240 -28.91 -18.10 4.26
CA ILE A 240 -27.73 -17.55 3.61
C ILE A 240 -27.56 -16.09 4.01
N GLU A 241 -26.52 -15.81 4.78
CA GLU A 241 -26.14 -14.46 5.19
C GLU A 241 -24.97 -13.94 4.35
N PHE A 242 -24.95 -12.62 4.14
CA PHE A 242 -23.83 -11.95 3.48
C PHE A 242 -22.82 -11.51 4.53
N VAL A 243 -21.72 -12.25 4.64
CA VAL A 243 -20.71 -12.07 5.70
C VAL A 243 -19.51 -11.22 5.27
N GLY A 244 -19.41 -10.88 3.99
CA GLY A 244 -18.30 -10.07 3.49
C GLY A 244 -18.30 -9.89 1.98
N ASN A 245 -17.13 -9.52 1.44
CA ASN A 245 -16.90 -9.32 0.02
C ASN A 245 -15.56 -9.93 -0.40
N VAL A 246 -15.54 -10.52 -1.59
CA VAL A 246 -14.30 -10.80 -2.31
C VAL A 246 -13.91 -9.52 -3.05
N THR A 247 -12.70 -9.05 -2.80
CA THR A 247 -12.18 -7.77 -3.27
C THR A 247 -10.97 -8.00 -4.16
N ARG A 248 -10.95 -7.29 -5.29
CA ARG A 248 -9.78 -7.19 -6.17
C ARG A 248 -9.13 -5.83 -5.98
N ALA A 249 -7.84 -5.83 -5.71
CA ALA A 249 -7.00 -4.63 -5.71
C ALA A 249 -6.00 -4.73 -6.88
N ARG A 250 -6.17 -3.89 -7.91
CA ARG A 250 -5.28 -3.85 -9.07
C ARG A 250 -4.28 -2.71 -8.94
N VAL A 251 -3.00 -3.03 -9.00
CA VAL A 251 -1.93 -2.03 -8.98
C VAL A 251 -1.81 -1.39 -10.37
N VAL A 252 -2.57 -0.31 -10.62
CA VAL A 252 -2.60 0.36 -11.94
C VAL A 252 -1.40 1.26 -12.20
N LYS A 253 -0.65 1.61 -11.14
CA LYS A 253 0.63 2.33 -11.24
C LYS A 253 1.54 1.87 -10.12
N ASN A 254 2.80 1.63 -10.46
CA ASN A 254 3.85 1.33 -9.49
C ASN A 254 5.19 1.88 -10.01
N LYS A 255 5.82 2.77 -9.25
CA LYS A 255 7.14 3.35 -9.55
C LYS A 255 8.28 2.64 -8.82
N VAL A 256 7.96 1.65 -7.97
CA VAL A 256 8.94 0.99 -7.09
C VAL A 256 9.03 -0.52 -7.31
N ALA A 257 8.13 -1.07 -8.13
CA ALA A 257 8.12 -2.45 -8.61
C ALA A 257 7.27 -2.53 -9.90
N PRO A 258 7.23 -3.66 -10.62
CA PRO A 258 6.41 -3.81 -11.81
C PRO A 258 4.91 -3.55 -11.54
N PRO A 259 4.22 -2.74 -12.37
CA PRO A 259 2.79 -2.48 -12.24
C PRO A 259 1.92 -3.61 -12.83
N PHE A 260 0.60 -3.43 -12.76
CA PHE A 260 -0.46 -4.25 -13.37
C PHE A 260 -0.65 -5.64 -12.79
N ARG A 261 -0.20 -5.83 -11.55
CA ARG A 261 -0.52 -7.01 -10.75
C ARG A 261 -1.87 -6.84 -10.06
N ASP A 262 -2.61 -7.93 -9.95
CA ASP A 262 -3.87 -8.01 -9.22
C ASP A 262 -3.62 -8.76 -7.89
N ALA A 263 -4.28 -8.30 -6.84
CA ALA A 263 -4.42 -9.00 -5.57
C ALA A 263 -5.90 -9.32 -5.33
N MET A 264 -6.18 -10.52 -4.84
CA MET A 264 -7.52 -11.03 -4.57
C MET A 264 -7.57 -11.49 -3.12
N PHE A 265 -8.46 -10.89 -2.33
CA PHE A 265 -8.60 -11.19 -0.90
C PHE A 265 -10.04 -10.95 -0.45
N THR A 266 -10.35 -11.42 0.75
CA THR A 266 -11.68 -11.29 1.34
C THR A 266 -11.69 -10.23 2.42
N ILE A 267 -12.70 -9.37 2.41
CA ILE A 267 -13.02 -8.45 3.50
C ILE A 267 -14.29 -8.97 4.17
N GLN A 268 -14.18 -9.37 5.43
CA GLN A 268 -15.31 -9.77 6.28
C GLN A 268 -15.89 -8.54 7.00
N TYR A 269 -17.21 -8.48 7.10
CA TYR A 269 -17.87 -7.36 7.77
C TYR A 269 -17.55 -7.38 9.27
N GLY A 270 -17.19 -6.22 9.83
CA GLY A 270 -16.81 -6.07 11.24
C GLY A 270 -15.43 -6.63 11.61
N LEU A 271 -14.79 -7.42 10.75
CA LEU A 271 -13.50 -8.07 11.04
C LEU A 271 -12.35 -7.59 10.13
N GLY A 272 -12.65 -7.00 8.98
CA GLY A 272 -11.64 -6.52 8.04
C GLY A 272 -11.11 -7.60 7.10
N ILE A 273 -9.85 -7.48 6.68
CA ILE A 273 -9.21 -8.40 5.73
C ILE A 273 -8.95 -9.74 6.41
N ASP A 274 -9.42 -10.82 5.80
CA ASP A 274 -9.15 -12.18 6.25
C ASP A 274 -7.71 -12.59 5.87
N ARG A 275 -6.77 -12.19 6.73
CA ARG A 275 -5.32 -12.41 6.55
C ARG A 275 -4.94 -13.89 6.47
N TYR A 276 -5.68 -14.78 7.15
CA TYR A 276 -5.38 -16.21 7.15
C TYR A 276 -5.75 -16.81 5.81
N SER A 277 -6.97 -16.49 5.34
CA SER A 277 -7.42 -16.89 4.02
C SER A 277 -6.52 -16.37 2.90
N ASP A 278 -6.06 -15.13 3.01
CA ASP A 278 -5.14 -14.51 2.05
C ASP A 278 -3.77 -15.21 2.03
N LEU A 279 -3.19 -15.48 3.22
CA LEU A 279 -1.94 -16.23 3.36
C LEU A 279 -2.06 -17.64 2.77
N ILE A 280 -3.14 -18.36 3.08
CA ILE A 280 -3.36 -19.74 2.58
C ILE A 280 -3.39 -19.77 1.06
N ASP A 281 -4.12 -18.85 0.42
CA ASP A 281 -4.20 -18.81 -1.04
C ASP A 281 -2.83 -18.51 -1.65
N CYS A 282 -2.08 -17.58 -1.07
CA CYS A 282 -0.75 -17.23 -1.55
C CYS A 282 0.25 -18.38 -1.37
N ALA A 283 0.28 -19.00 -0.19
CA ALA A 283 1.14 -20.14 0.10
C ALA A 283 0.80 -21.36 -0.77
N ALA A 284 -0.49 -21.58 -1.06
CA ALA A 284 -0.91 -22.63 -1.97
C ALA A 284 -0.48 -22.37 -3.42
N ASN A 285 -0.58 -21.11 -3.88
CA ASN A 285 -0.15 -20.71 -5.23
C ASN A 285 1.37 -20.83 -5.42
N GLU A 286 2.15 -20.70 -4.35
CA GLU A 286 3.62 -20.88 -4.36
C GLU A 286 4.07 -22.32 -4.03
N GLY A 287 3.13 -23.23 -3.76
CA GLY A 287 3.44 -24.63 -3.47
C GLY A 287 3.99 -24.88 -2.05
N ILE A 288 3.99 -23.88 -1.18
CA ILE A 288 4.37 -23.99 0.23
C ILE A 288 3.33 -24.82 0.99
N ILE A 289 2.04 -24.51 0.78
CA ILE A 289 0.93 -25.36 1.24
C ILE A 289 0.50 -26.24 0.07
N LYS A 290 0.49 -27.56 0.26
CA LYS A 290 0.00 -28.51 -0.74
C LYS A 290 -1.52 -28.64 -0.63
N LYS A 291 -2.21 -28.56 -1.77
CA LYS A 291 -3.65 -28.76 -1.86
C LYS A 291 -3.97 -30.07 -2.60
N ALA A 292 -4.63 -31.00 -1.93
CA ALA A 292 -5.12 -32.26 -2.50
C ALA A 292 -6.65 -32.34 -2.39
N GLY A 293 -7.34 -31.95 -3.46
CA GLY A 293 -8.80 -31.81 -3.45
C GLY A 293 -9.23 -30.73 -2.46
N ALA A 294 -9.95 -31.12 -1.40
CA ALA A 294 -10.36 -30.22 -0.32
C ALA A 294 -9.34 -30.14 0.83
N TRP A 295 -8.30 -30.97 0.85
CA TRP A 295 -7.33 -31.03 1.95
C TRP A 295 -6.14 -30.11 1.71
N PHE A 296 -5.69 -29.43 2.77
CA PHE A 296 -4.50 -28.60 2.80
C PHE A 296 -3.46 -29.25 3.71
N SER A 297 -2.20 -29.27 3.25
CA SER A 297 -1.10 -29.89 3.98
C SER A 297 0.14 -28.98 3.96
N TYR A 298 0.86 -28.94 5.07
CA TYR A 298 2.11 -28.18 5.22
C TYR A 298 3.16 -29.11 5.83
N LYS A 299 4.37 -29.14 5.26
CA LYS A 299 5.46 -30.07 5.64
C LYS A 299 5.06 -31.56 5.75
N GLY A 300 4.06 -31.98 4.99
CA GLY A 300 3.55 -33.37 4.99
C GLY A 300 2.41 -33.61 5.97
N ASP A 301 2.21 -32.72 6.94
CA ASP A 301 1.09 -32.79 7.89
C ASP A 301 -0.17 -32.15 7.33
N ASN A 302 -1.30 -32.73 7.70
CA ASN A 302 -2.61 -32.24 7.31
C ASN A 302 -3.06 -31.12 8.25
N ILE A 303 -3.23 -29.93 7.70
CA ILE A 303 -3.56 -28.71 8.47
C ILE A 303 -5.03 -28.31 8.36
N GLY A 304 -5.82 -28.95 7.49
CA GLY A 304 -7.25 -28.66 7.40
C GLY A 304 -7.95 -29.20 6.16
N GLN A 305 -9.26 -29.41 6.30
CA GLN A 305 -10.16 -29.73 5.19
C GLN A 305 -11.00 -28.50 4.84
N GLY A 306 -10.69 -27.88 3.70
CA GLY A 306 -11.28 -26.63 3.26
C GLY A 306 -10.66 -25.41 3.92
N LYS A 307 -10.82 -24.25 3.28
CA LYS A 307 -10.15 -23.00 3.66
C LYS A 307 -10.50 -22.56 5.08
N GLY A 308 -11.77 -22.65 5.48
CA GLY A 308 -12.21 -22.24 6.82
C GLY A 308 -11.54 -23.02 7.95
N LYS A 309 -11.44 -24.35 7.84
CA LYS A 309 -10.75 -25.16 8.86
C LYS A 309 -9.24 -24.89 8.90
N THR A 310 -8.63 -24.69 7.73
CA THR A 310 -7.21 -24.32 7.65
C THR A 310 -6.95 -22.95 8.28
N SER A 311 -7.84 -21.98 8.09
CA SER A 311 -7.72 -20.65 8.74
C SER A 311 -7.81 -20.76 10.27
N ILE A 312 -8.72 -21.60 10.80
CA ILE A 312 -8.80 -21.86 12.24
C ILE A 312 -7.50 -22.51 12.75
N TYR A 313 -6.97 -23.50 12.04
CA TYR A 313 -5.70 -24.13 12.42
C TYR A 313 -4.56 -23.10 12.50
N LEU A 314 -4.43 -22.19 11.53
CA LEU A 314 -3.39 -21.15 11.57
C LEU A 314 -3.62 -20.09 12.66
N GLN A 315 -4.87 -19.89 13.10
CA GLN A 315 -5.18 -19.04 14.26
C GLN A 315 -4.73 -19.70 15.57
N GLU A 316 -4.93 -21.01 15.69
CA GLU A 316 -4.56 -21.79 16.88
C GLU A 316 -3.06 -22.10 16.94
N ASN A 317 -2.35 -22.04 15.80
CA ASN A 317 -0.92 -22.33 15.66
C ASN A 317 -0.17 -21.12 15.07
N PRO A 318 0.03 -20.04 15.86
CA PRO A 318 0.60 -18.78 15.37
C PRO A 318 2.08 -18.89 14.93
N ASP A 319 2.80 -19.87 15.46
CA ASP A 319 4.15 -20.25 15.06
C ASP A 319 4.20 -20.77 13.62
N VAL A 320 3.27 -21.66 13.25
CA VAL A 320 3.13 -22.17 11.87
C VAL A 320 2.72 -21.05 10.92
N TYR A 321 1.78 -20.20 11.34
CA TYR A 321 1.40 -19.01 10.58
C TYR A 321 2.62 -18.10 10.30
N LEU A 322 3.42 -17.81 11.34
CA LEU A 322 4.59 -16.95 11.22
C LEU A 322 5.65 -17.58 10.32
N GLU A 323 5.88 -18.88 10.44
CA GLU A 323 6.82 -19.60 9.58
C GLU A 323 6.42 -19.49 8.11
N ILE A 324 5.17 -19.83 7.77
CA ILE A 324 4.66 -19.74 6.40
C ILE A 324 4.77 -18.31 5.87
N LYS A 325 4.43 -17.32 6.70
CA LYS A 325 4.56 -15.90 6.37
C LYS A 325 6.02 -15.53 6.06
N GLN A 326 6.98 -15.94 6.88
CA GLN A 326 8.41 -15.66 6.65
C GLN A 326 8.95 -16.34 5.39
N ILE A 327 8.52 -17.57 5.09
CA ILE A 327 8.90 -18.27 3.86
C ILE A 327 8.39 -17.48 2.65
N LEU A 328 7.13 -17.09 2.70
CA LEU A 328 6.47 -16.27 1.68
C LEU A 328 7.12 -14.89 1.50
N GLU A 329 7.67 -14.30 2.56
CA GLU A 329 8.40 -13.02 2.52
C GLU A 329 9.87 -13.18 2.10
N GLY A 330 10.38 -14.42 2.01
CA GLY A 330 11.78 -14.71 1.75
C GLY A 330 12.72 -14.33 2.92
N THR A 331 12.17 -14.20 4.12
CA THR A 331 12.89 -13.81 5.36
C THR A 331 13.12 -15.00 6.30
N PHE A 332 12.63 -16.18 5.95
CA PHE A 332 12.80 -17.38 6.75
C PHE A 332 14.27 -17.80 6.84
N VAL A 333 14.77 -17.88 8.07
CA VAL A 333 16.10 -18.44 8.37
C VAL A 333 15.87 -19.76 9.11
N PRO A 334 16.19 -20.91 8.50
CA PRO A 334 16.05 -22.18 9.19
C PRO A 334 16.98 -22.21 10.41
N VAL A 335 16.44 -22.58 11.57
CA VAL A 335 17.26 -22.90 12.74
C VAL A 335 18.10 -24.12 12.35
N GLN A 336 19.44 -23.98 12.37
CA GLN A 336 20.34 -25.09 12.05
C GLN A 336 20.07 -26.26 12.98
N GLY A 337 19.39 -27.29 12.48
CA GLY A 337 19.08 -28.46 13.29
C GLY A 337 17.98 -29.39 12.79
N GLU A 338 17.59 -29.39 11.52
CA GLU A 338 16.82 -30.50 10.92
C GLU A 338 16.94 -30.44 9.40
N ASN A 339 17.56 -31.48 8.82
CA ASN A 339 17.70 -31.65 7.37
C ASN A 339 16.35 -32.05 6.78
N ASP A 340 15.54 -31.07 6.40
CA ASP A 340 14.46 -31.29 5.45
C ASP A 340 14.78 -30.58 4.14
N GLY A 341 14.94 -31.38 3.09
CA GLY A 341 15.39 -30.95 1.77
C GLY A 341 14.50 -29.86 1.19
N PHE A 342 14.99 -28.63 1.20
CA PHE A 342 14.48 -27.58 0.34
C PHE A 342 15.25 -27.53 -0.97
N ILE A 343 14.48 -27.32 -2.03
CA ILE A 343 14.89 -27.20 -3.43
C ILE A 343 15.92 -26.06 -3.55
N GLU A 344 17.08 -26.36 -4.13
CA GLU A 344 18.08 -25.36 -4.52
C GLU A 344 17.41 -24.27 -5.37
N GLN A 345 17.56 -23.01 -4.96
CA GLN A 345 17.29 -21.89 -5.86
C GLN A 345 18.23 -21.99 -7.07
N PRO A 346 17.78 -21.65 -8.29
CA PRO A 346 18.69 -21.58 -9.42
C PRO A 346 19.68 -20.43 -9.18
N ASP A 347 20.96 -20.79 -9.20
CA ASP A 347 22.10 -19.88 -9.13
C ASP A 347 22.00 -18.84 -10.26
N VAL A 348 21.90 -17.55 -9.89
CA VAL A 348 21.81 -16.43 -10.85
C VAL A 348 23.21 -15.97 -11.31
N SER A 349 24.26 -16.74 -11.03
CA SER A 349 25.65 -16.36 -11.40
C SER A 349 26.16 -16.89 -12.75
N SER A 350 25.34 -17.54 -13.59
CA SER A 350 25.83 -18.17 -14.84
C SER A 350 25.23 -17.68 -16.17
N ILE A 351 24.72 -16.44 -16.28
CA ILE A 351 24.31 -15.86 -17.59
C ILE A 351 25.28 -14.78 -18.08
N GLU A 352 26.58 -15.03 -17.95
CA GLU A 352 27.60 -14.30 -18.71
C GLU A 352 28.57 -15.28 -19.39
N SER A 353 28.07 -15.96 -20.41
CA SER A 353 28.83 -16.25 -21.65
C SER A 353 27.94 -17.11 -22.55
N THR A 354 27.36 -16.52 -23.59
CA THR A 354 27.31 -17.02 -24.99
C THR A 354 26.33 -16.15 -25.79
N ILE A 355 26.84 -15.61 -26.91
CA ILE A 355 26.28 -14.70 -27.93
C ILE A 355 26.42 -13.21 -27.64
#